data_AF-J1JGP1-F1
#
_entry.id   AF-J1JGP1-F1
#
_cell.length_a   1.000
_cell.length_b   1.000
_cell.length_c   1.000
_cell.angle_alpha   90.00
_cell.angle_beta   90.00
_cell.angle_gamma   90.00
#
_symmetry.space_group_name_H-M   'P 1'
#
loop_
_entity.id
_entity.type
_entity.pdbx_description
1 polymer ?
#
loop_
_entity_poly.entity_id
_entity_poly.type
_entity_poly.pdbx_seq_one_letter_code
_entity_poly.pdbx_strand_id
1 'polypeptide(L)'
;MTPEGIPSSLTPPLPIAIQVRGQDTVFNAIRIIFSNSEKQGFRHGVDVKWGAKAVLTSSYFEDISVALYVDDGVIEMTHAVIEGRGAVVIASGERSRVALVSVHVETNSNHSASFLSRNGAEIGFSDGAVYFKNNSAFSSEWGGDLF
;
A
#
# COMPACT_ATOMS: atom_id res chain seq x y z
N MET A 1 3.98 41.59 -23.98
CA MET A 1 4.55 40.25 -24.24
C MET A 1 5.10 39.74 -22.92
N THR A 2 4.34 38.92 -22.22
CA THR A 2 4.77 38.22 -20.99
C THR A 2 5.32 36.85 -21.40
N PRO A 3 6.47 36.40 -20.90
CA PRO A 3 7.00 35.08 -21.24
C PRO A 3 6.08 33.99 -20.70
N GLU A 4 6.06 32.90 -21.44
CA GLU A 4 5.09 31.81 -21.41
C GLU A 4 5.02 31.08 -20.07
N GLY A 5 3.84 30.49 -19.85
CA GLY A 5 3.47 29.76 -18.65
C GLY A 5 4.39 28.56 -18.38
N ILE A 6 4.87 28.50 -17.14
CA ILE A 6 5.41 27.28 -16.57
C ILE A 6 4.20 26.41 -16.21
N PRO A 7 4.03 25.21 -16.79
CA PRO A 7 2.96 24.30 -16.40
C PRO A 7 3.13 23.85 -14.95
N SER A 8 2.00 23.70 -14.26
CA SER A 8 1.93 23.26 -12.87
C SER A 8 2.61 21.89 -12.65
N SER A 9 3.41 21.85 -11.58
CA SER A 9 4.08 20.72 -10.91
C SER A 9 5.38 20.17 -11.55
N LEU A 10 6.50 20.81 -11.20
CA LEU A 10 7.86 20.25 -11.26
C LEU A 10 8.16 19.30 -10.08
N THR A 11 7.14 18.74 -9.43
CA THR A 11 7.37 17.74 -8.38
C THR A 11 7.67 16.41 -9.04
N PRO A 12 8.88 15.83 -8.90
CA PRO A 12 9.15 14.51 -9.43
C PRO A 12 8.13 13.51 -8.86
N PRO A 13 7.65 12.55 -9.66
CA PRO A 13 6.74 11.53 -9.17
C PRO A 13 7.41 10.82 -7.99
N LEU A 14 6.69 10.73 -6.88
CA LEU A 14 7.20 10.09 -5.68
C LEU A 14 7.58 8.63 -6.00
N PRO A 15 8.75 8.14 -5.54
CA PRO A 15 9.27 6.85 -5.95
C PRO A 15 8.34 5.71 -5.50
N ILE A 16 8.14 4.74 -6.40
CA ILE A 16 7.37 3.51 -6.19
C ILE A 16 8.32 2.34 -6.47
N ALA A 17 8.40 1.35 -5.58
CA ALA A 17 9.35 0.24 -5.77
C ALA A 17 8.83 -0.74 -6.84
N ILE A 18 7.57 -1.15 -6.77
CA ILE A 18 6.91 -1.98 -7.79
C ILE A 18 5.58 -1.36 -8.18
N GLN A 19 5.37 -1.19 -9.48
CA GLN A 19 4.11 -0.76 -10.05
C GLN A 19 3.56 -1.83 -10.99
N VAL A 20 2.32 -2.26 -10.74
CA VAL A 20 1.61 -3.27 -11.53
C VAL A 20 0.34 -2.63 -12.08
N ARG A 21 0.19 -2.60 -13.40
CA ARG A 21 -0.92 -1.91 -14.08
C ARG A 21 -1.49 -2.73 -15.21
N GLY A 22 -2.75 -2.46 -15.49
CA GLY A 22 -3.47 -3.03 -16.63
C GLY A 22 -4.27 -4.26 -16.24
N GLN A 23 -5.39 -4.42 -16.93
CA GLN A 23 -6.33 -5.48 -16.67
C GLN A 23 -5.67 -6.84 -16.92
N ASP A 24 -5.92 -7.78 -16.02
CA ASP A 24 -5.40 -9.16 -16.07
C ASP A 24 -3.87 -9.27 -15.96
N THR A 25 -3.16 -8.18 -15.66
CA THR A 25 -1.73 -8.22 -15.34
C THR A 25 -1.53 -8.81 -13.95
N VAL A 26 -0.74 -9.88 -13.86
CA VAL A 26 -0.41 -10.55 -12.59
C VAL A 26 1.08 -10.43 -12.29
N PHE A 27 1.41 -9.87 -11.14
CA PHE A 27 2.73 -9.93 -10.54
C PHE A 27 2.73 -10.97 -9.42
N ASN A 28 3.60 -11.96 -9.50
CA ASN A 28 3.75 -12.98 -8.46
C ASN A 28 5.21 -13.00 -7.99
N ALA A 29 5.41 -12.83 -6.68
CA ALA A 29 6.73 -12.76 -6.09
C ALA A 29 6.81 -13.48 -4.75
N ILE A 30 7.98 -14.06 -4.51
CA ILE A 30 8.30 -14.81 -3.30
C ILE A 30 9.60 -14.22 -2.73
N ARG A 31 9.62 -13.96 -1.41
CA ARG A 31 10.81 -13.49 -0.68
C ARG A 31 11.40 -12.18 -1.22
N ILE A 32 10.55 -11.23 -1.55
CA ILE A 32 11.01 -9.87 -1.86
C ILE A 32 11.24 -9.09 -0.56
N ILE A 33 12.29 -8.28 -0.56
CA ILE A 33 12.71 -7.47 0.57
C ILE A 33 12.77 -6.03 0.08
N PHE A 34 11.94 -5.17 0.67
CA PHE A 34 12.05 -3.73 0.53
C PHE A 34 12.58 -3.18 1.84
N SER A 35 13.79 -2.63 1.80
CA SER A 35 14.35 -1.89 2.92
C SER A 35 14.74 -0.51 2.40
N ASN A 36 14.25 0.51 3.07
CA ASN A 36 14.54 1.88 2.72
C ASN A 36 15.47 2.50 3.77
N SER A 37 16.77 2.49 3.51
CA SER A 37 17.78 3.05 4.42
C SER A 37 18.00 4.55 4.23
N GLU A 38 17.48 5.15 3.14
CA GLU A 38 17.71 6.55 2.80
C GLU A 38 16.45 7.42 2.99
N LYS A 39 16.65 8.64 3.48
CA LYS A 39 15.57 9.58 3.87
C LYS A 39 14.64 10.02 2.72
N GLN A 40 14.92 9.63 1.48
CA GLN A 40 14.11 9.96 0.28
C GLN A 40 13.22 8.79 -0.19
N GLY A 41 12.90 7.87 0.71
CA GLY A 41 12.23 6.60 0.48
C GLY A 41 11.04 6.52 -0.45
N PHE A 42 10.73 5.28 -0.84
CA PHE A 42 9.53 4.95 -1.60
C PHE A 42 8.28 5.46 -0.88
N ARG A 43 7.43 6.17 -1.62
CA ARG A 43 6.08 6.48 -1.15
C ARG A 43 5.30 5.17 -1.06
N HIS A 44 5.34 4.35 -2.12
CA HIS A 44 4.66 3.07 -2.18
C HIS A 44 5.66 1.92 -2.40
N GLY A 45 5.55 0.85 -1.62
CA GLY A 45 6.27 -0.39 -1.85
C GLY A 45 5.72 -1.09 -3.10
N VAL A 46 4.46 -1.51 -3.04
CA VAL A 46 3.74 -2.09 -4.17
C VAL A 46 2.51 -1.24 -4.48
N ASP A 47 2.37 -0.83 -5.74
CA ASP A 47 1.26 -0.04 -6.27
C ASP A 47 0.56 -0.83 -7.40
N VAL A 48 -0.69 -1.24 -7.15
CA VAL A 48 -1.51 -2.04 -8.08
C VAL A 48 -2.69 -1.23 -8.57
N LYS A 49 -2.88 -1.15 -9.90
CA LYS A 49 -4.00 -0.39 -10.49
C LYS A 49 -4.67 -1.07 -11.67
N TRP A 50 -5.92 -0.68 -11.91
CA TRP A 50 -6.63 -0.88 -13.18
C TRP A 50 -6.84 -2.36 -13.56
N GLY A 51 -7.36 -3.15 -12.62
CA GLY A 51 -7.66 -4.57 -12.78
C GLY A 51 -6.45 -5.49 -12.64
N ALA A 52 -5.28 -4.95 -12.27
CA ALA A 52 -4.08 -5.74 -12.02
C ALA A 52 -4.16 -6.50 -10.68
N LYS A 53 -3.31 -7.52 -10.53
CA LYS A 53 -3.16 -8.31 -9.31
C LYS A 53 -1.70 -8.46 -8.91
N ALA A 54 -1.40 -8.34 -7.61
CA ALA A 54 -0.13 -8.72 -7.02
C ALA A 54 -0.32 -9.85 -5.99
N VAL A 55 0.54 -10.87 -6.06
CA VAL A 55 0.61 -11.97 -5.09
C VAL A 55 2.01 -11.99 -4.48
N LEU A 56 2.08 -11.82 -3.17
CA LEU A 56 3.32 -11.66 -2.42
C LEU A 56 3.41 -12.71 -1.32
N THR A 57 4.42 -13.57 -1.37
CA THR A 57 4.61 -14.62 -0.35
C THR A 57 5.94 -14.45 0.37
N SER A 58 5.96 -14.61 1.69
CA SER A 58 7.19 -14.60 2.50
C SER A 58 8.04 -13.35 2.32
N SER A 59 7.40 -12.19 2.21
CA SER A 59 8.05 -10.93 1.86
C SER A 59 8.26 -10.03 3.09
N TYR A 60 9.20 -9.10 3.00
CA TYR A 60 9.56 -8.19 4.09
C TYR A 60 9.57 -6.74 3.59
N PHE A 61 8.89 -5.87 4.32
CA PHE A 61 8.79 -4.44 4.02
C PHE A 61 9.23 -3.65 5.25
N GLU A 62 10.29 -2.85 5.11
CA GLU A 62 10.85 -2.04 6.19
C GLU A 62 10.98 -0.59 5.74
N ASP A 63 10.49 0.31 6.59
CA ASP A 63 10.63 1.75 6.44
C ASP A 63 10.00 2.31 5.14
N ILE A 64 8.86 1.74 4.76
CA ILE A 64 8.07 2.20 3.62
C ILE A 64 6.90 3.06 4.12
N SER A 65 6.65 4.20 3.46
CA SER A 65 5.55 5.11 3.85
C SER A 65 4.18 4.47 3.64
N VAL A 66 3.99 3.82 2.49
CA VAL A 66 2.84 2.97 2.20
C VAL A 66 3.34 1.65 1.64
N ALA A 67 3.22 0.56 2.40
CA ALA A 67 3.72 -0.72 1.94
C ALA A 67 2.92 -1.21 0.73
N LEU A 68 1.59 -1.13 0.82
CA LEU A 68 0.67 -1.63 -0.19
C LEU A 68 -0.35 -0.55 -0.58
N TYR A 69 -0.40 -0.21 -1.85
CA TYR A 69 -1.41 0.67 -2.43
C TYR A 69 -2.16 -0.06 -3.54
N VAL A 70 -3.49 -0.05 -3.48
CA VAL A 70 -4.35 -0.63 -4.51
C VAL A 70 -5.48 0.31 -4.91
N ASP A 71 -5.69 0.46 -6.22
CA ASP A 71 -6.72 1.31 -6.82
C ASP A 71 -7.39 0.59 -8.01
N ASP A 72 -8.62 0.12 -7.81
CA ASP A 72 -9.31 -0.88 -8.64
C ASP A 72 -8.43 -2.09 -8.99
N GLY A 73 -7.87 -2.79 -8.01
CA GLY A 73 -7.02 -3.97 -8.24
C GLY A 73 -6.98 -4.96 -7.07
N VAL A 74 -6.10 -5.95 -7.11
CA VAL A 74 -6.02 -6.97 -6.04
C VAL A 74 -4.60 -7.13 -5.51
N ILE A 75 -4.45 -7.16 -4.19
CA ILE A 75 -3.21 -7.56 -3.52
C ILE A 75 -3.49 -8.73 -2.57
N GLU A 76 -2.74 -9.81 -2.74
CA GLU A 76 -2.74 -10.95 -1.81
C GLU A 76 -1.34 -11.07 -1.20
N MET A 77 -1.25 -11.08 0.13
CA MET A 77 0.01 -11.18 0.85
C MET A 77 -0.06 -12.27 1.91
N THR A 78 0.91 -13.18 1.90
CA THR A 78 0.90 -14.36 2.79
C THR A 78 2.25 -14.57 3.48
N HIS A 79 2.24 -14.89 4.78
CA HIS A 79 3.42 -15.21 5.60
C HIS A 79 4.48 -14.10 5.59
N ALA A 80 4.07 -12.86 5.76
CA ALA A 80 4.93 -11.70 5.49
C ALA A 80 5.03 -10.76 6.69
N VAL A 81 5.97 -9.82 6.61
CA VAL A 81 6.20 -8.83 7.66
C VAL A 81 6.22 -7.43 7.05
N ILE A 82 5.53 -6.50 7.69
CA ILE A 82 5.54 -5.08 7.34
C ILE A 82 5.87 -4.24 8.57
N GLU A 83 7.02 -3.58 8.54
CA GLU A 83 7.49 -2.62 9.54
C GLU A 83 7.44 -1.20 8.93
N GLY A 84 6.28 -0.57 9.03
CA GLY A 84 5.96 0.70 8.36
C GLY A 84 6.16 1.94 9.23
N ARG A 85 6.60 3.05 8.61
CA ARG A 85 6.62 4.40 9.23
C ARG A 85 5.38 5.26 8.88
N GLY A 86 4.43 4.71 8.12
CA GLY A 86 3.26 5.45 7.60
C GLY A 86 1.96 4.63 7.56
N ALA A 87 1.09 4.95 6.60
CA ALA A 87 -0.11 4.15 6.33
C ALA A 87 0.29 2.85 5.61
N VAL A 88 0.25 1.71 6.30
CA VAL A 88 0.68 0.40 5.80
C VAL A 88 -0.04 -0.01 4.54
N VAL A 89 -1.38 0.11 4.52
CA VAL A 89 -2.21 -0.33 3.40
C VAL A 89 -3.25 0.71 3.09
N ILE A 90 -3.37 1.05 1.80
CA ILE A 90 -4.42 1.90 1.28
C ILE A 90 -5.11 1.17 0.13
N ALA A 91 -6.41 0.95 0.26
CA ALA A 91 -7.26 0.38 -0.76
C ALA A 91 -8.37 1.36 -1.16
N SER A 92 -8.54 1.57 -2.47
CA SER A 92 -9.49 2.55 -3.02
C SER A 92 -10.21 1.99 -4.24
N GLY A 93 -11.53 2.18 -4.32
CA GLY A 93 -12.34 1.78 -5.47
C GLY A 93 -13.02 0.42 -5.26
N GLU A 94 -14.20 0.25 -5.85
CA GLU A 94 -15.10 -0.88 -5.60
C GLU A 94 -14.53 -2.24 -6.03
N ARG A 95 -13.50 -2.23 -6.87
CA ARG A 95 -12.80 -3.44 -7.30
C ARG A 95 -11.52 -3.70 -6.51
N SER A 96 -11.17 -2.83 -5.57
CA SER A 96 -9.97 -2.97 -4.77
C SER A 96 -10.15 -3.97 -3.65
N ARG A 97 -9.26 -4.97 -3.62
CA ARG A 97 -9.21 -5.98 -2.55
C ARG A 97 -7.79 -6.17 -2.06
N VAL A 98 -7.62 -6.19 -0.75
CA VAL A 98 -6.37 -6.61 -0.11
C VAL A 98 -6.67 -7.78 0.82
N ALA A 99 -5.95 -8.89 0.67
CA ALA A 99 -6.02 -10.02 1.58
C ALA A 99 -4.66 -10.24 2.25
N LEU A 100 -4.63 -10.14 3.57
CA LEU A 100 -3.44 -10.32 4.41
C LEU A 100 -3.59 -11.60 5.23
N VAL A 101 -2.76 -12.60 4.93
CA VAL A 101 -2.85 -13.93 5.53
C VAL A 101 -1.57 -14.28 6.29
N SER A 102 -1.66 -14.52 7.60
CA SER A 102 -0.50 -14.76 8.46
C SER A 102 0.56 -13.65 8.31
N VAL A 103 0.12 -12.39 8.31
CA VAL A 103 0.99 -11.22 8.15
C VAL A 103 1.21 -10.55 9.50
N HIS A 104 2.48 -10.25 9.81
CA HIS A 104 2.84 -9.43 10.95
C HIS A 104 3.00 -7.97 10.50
N VAL A 105 2.36 -7.05 11.20
CA VAL A 105 2.46 -5.62 10.89
C VAL A 105 2.83 -4.84 12.14
N GLU A 106 3.92 -4.09 12.08
CA GLU A 106 4.30 -3.10 13.08
C GLU A 106 4.29 -1.71 12.43
N THR A 107 3.62 -0.76 13.08
CA THR A 107 3.46 0.60 12.55
C THR A 107 3.85 1.62 13.59
N ASN A 108 4.66 2.59 13.18
CA ASN A 108 5.03 3.73 14.02
C ASN A 108 4.91 5.00 13.17
N SER A 109 3.70 5.57 13.12
CA SER A 109 3.41 6.73 12.29
C SER A 109 2.50 7.73 12.97
N ASN A 110 2.59 8.98 12.53
CA ASN A 110 1.67 10.05 12.91
C ASN A 110 0.54 10.23 11.87
N HIS A 111 0.30 9.23 11.00
CA HIS A 111 -0.79 9.30 10.02
C HIS A 111 -2.15 9.14 10.70
N SER A 112 -3.21 9.48 9.95
CA SER A 112 -4.58 9.36 10.44
C SER A 112 -5.03 7.92 10.66
N ALA A 113 -4.52 6.95 9.87
CA ALA A 113 -4.75 5.52 10.04
C ALA A 113 -3.64 4.67 9.41
N SER A 114 -3.36 3.48 9.96
CA SER A 114 -2.42 2.50 9.38
C SER A 114 -3.05 1.72 8.23
N PHE A 115 -4.35 1.46 8.29
CA PHE A 115 -5.11 0.80 7.23
C PHE A 115 -6.25 1.70 6.81
N LEU A 116 -6.33 2.00 5.52
CA LEU A 116 -7.37 2.86 4.94
C LEU A 116 -8.09 2.12 3.82
N SER A 117 -9.36 1.83 4.05
CA SER A 117 -10.27 1.28 3.05
C SER A 117 -11.27 2.34 2.62
N ARG A 118 -11.42 2.60 1.32
CA ARG A 118 -12.34 3.63 0.85
C ARG A 118 -12.98 3.36 -0.51
N ASN A 119 -14.09 4.05 -0.80
CA ASN A 119 -14.80 3.98 -2.08
C ASN A 119 -15.21 2.54 -2.45
N GLY A 120 -15.76 1.79 -1.51
CA GLY A 120 -16.17 0.39 -1.72
C GLY A 120 -15.03 -0.63 -1.73
N ALA A 121 -13.80 -0.24 -1.40
CA ALA A 121 -12.68 -1.18 -1.31
C ALA A 121 -12.81 -2.12 -0.10
N GLU A 122 -12.07 -3.23 -0.14
CA GLU A 122 -12.07 -4.25 0.91
C GLU A 122 -10.64 -4.55 1.38
N ILE A 123 -10.41 -4.57 2.69
CA ILE A 123 -9.16 -5.05 3.30
C ILE A 123 -9.49 -6.15 4.30
N GLY A 124 -9.03 -7.37 4.02
CA GLY A 124 -9.25 -8.55 4.84
C GLY A 124 -7.99 -9.03 5.56
N PHE A 125 -8.14 -9.48 6.80
CA PHE A 125 -7.08 -10.12 7.58
C PHE A 125 -7.50 -11.52 8.02
N SER A 126 -6.61 -12.49 7.82
CA SER A 126 -6.81 -13.83 8.38
C SER A 126 -5.50 -14.35 8.92
N ASP A 127 -5.44 -14.55 10.23
CA ASP A 127 -4.23 -14.99 10.94
C ASP A 127 -3.08 -13.96 10.85
N GLY A 128 -2.27 -13.86 11.91
CA GLY A 128 -1.24 -12.84 12.06
C GLY A 128 -1.47 -11.87 13.21
N ALA A 129 -0.67 -10.81 13.26
CA ALA A 129 -0.67 -9.86 14.36
C ALA A 129 -0.36 -8.44 13.88
N VAL A 130 -1.03 -7.45 14.47
CA VAL A 130 -0.88 -6.05 14.10
C VAL A 130 -0.62 -5.21 15.35
N TYR A 131 0.48 -4.47 15.33
CA TYR A 131 0.95 -3.64 16.44
C TYR A 131 0.99 -2.16 16.00
N PHE A 132 0.20 -1.34 16.68
CA PHE A 132 0.11 0.09 16.42
C PHE A 132 0.85 0.88 17.49
N LYS A 133 1.81 1.69 17.07
CA LYS A 133 2.52 2.63 17.93
C LYS A 133 2.14 4.05 17.50
N ASN A 134 1.31 4.70 18.32
CA ASN A 134 0.91 6.11 18.19
C ASN A 134 0.05 6.49 16.96
N ASN A 135 -0.69 5.55 16.37
CA ASN A 135 -1.57 5.75 15.21
C ASN A 135 -3.00 5.26 15.50
N SER A 136 -4.02 5.80 14.83
CA SER A 136 -5.29 5.10 14.66
C SER A 136 -5.07 3.81 13.86
N ALA A 137 -5.72 2.74 14.28
CA ALA A 137 -5.50 1.44 13.67
C ALA A 137 -6.07 1.36 12.24
N PHE A 138 -7.36 1.66 12.11
CA PHE A 138 -8.12 1.44 10.88
C PHE A 138 -9.03 2.63 10.56
N SER A 139 -9.23 2.93 9.28
CA SER A 139 -10.23 3.86 8.77
C SER A 139 -10.99 3.24 7.61
N SER A 140 -12.32 3.38 7.65
CA SER A 140 -13.23 3.02 6.57
C SER A 140 -13.99 4.28 6.15
N GLU A 141 -13.95 4.60 4.86
CA GLU A 141 -14.55 5.80 4.28
C GLU A 141 -15.38 5.45 3.05
N TRP A 142 -16.47 6.17 2.82
CA TRP A 142 -17.25 6.06 1.57
C TRP A 142 -17.56 4.61 1.13
N GLY A 143 -18.01 3.79 2.07
CA GLY A 143 -18.39 2.39 1.81
C GLY A 143 -17.24 1.38 1.75
N GLY A 144 -16.01 1.77 2.09
CA GLY A 144 -14.91 0.80 2.27
C GLY A 144 -15.17 -0.13 3.45
N ASP A 145 -14.65 -1.36 3.38
CA ASP A 145 -14.84 -2.39 4.41
C ASP A 145 -13.50 -2.97 4.91
N LEU A 146 -13.55 -3.48 6.14
CA LEU A 146 -12.46 -4.07 6.91
C LEU A 146 -12.99 -5.33 7.61
N PHE A 147 -12.42 -6.51 7.34
CA PHE A 147 -12.89 -7.79 7.89
C PHE A 147 -11.80 -8.80 8.24
#